data_AF-A0A559IEC4-F1
#
_entry.id   AF-A0A559IEC4-F1
#
_cell.length_a   1.000
_cell.length_b   1.000
_cell.length_c   1.000
_cell.angle_alpha   90.00
_cell.angle_beta   90.00
_cell.angle_gamma   90.00
#
_symmetry.space_group_name_H-M   'P 1'
#
loop_
_entity.id
_entity.type
_entity.pdbx_description
1 polymer ?
#
loop_
_entity_poly.entity_id
_entity_poly.type
_entity_poly.pdbx_seq_one_letter_code
_entity_poly.pdbx_strand_id
1 'polypeptide(L)'
;MARKKAEVAVEPNKARTVLAFIERCFRDGQVMCISLRFDEIYTIDGVEYKFTEEILEDMLESGKVRATYRTNKEVNLMGVIS
;
A
#
# COMPACT_ATOMS: atom_id res chain seq x y z
N MET A 1 -17.80 -26.69 24.08
CA MET A 1 -16.57 -26.78 23.25
C MET A 1 -16.59 -25.64 22.24
N ALA A 2 -15.95 -24.52 22.54
CA ALA A 2 -15.86 -23.40 21.61
C ALA A 2 -14.74 -23.68 20.60
N ARG A 3 -15.10 -23.84 19.32
CA ARG A 3 -14.13 -23.98 18.23
C ARG A 3 -13.40 -22.64 18.08
N LYS A 4 -12.14 -22.57 18.54
CA LYS A 4 -11.20 -21.53 18.14
C LYS A 4 -11.04 -21.64 16.62
N LYS A 5 -11.71 -20.76 15.86
CA LYS A 5 -11.34 -20.53 14.46
C LYS A 5 -9.92 -19.99 14.51
N ALA A 6 -8.97 -20.77 14.01
CA ALA A 6 -7.68 -20.23 13.63
C ALA A 6 -7.97 -19.16 12.57
N GLU A 7 -7.87 -17.89 12.96
CA GLU A 7 -7.69 -16.80 12.02
C GLU A 7 -6.37 -17.11 11.30
N VAL A 8 -6.47 -17.75 10.14
CA VAL A 8 -5.37 -17.80 9.20
C VAL A 8 -5.13 -16.33 8.86
N ALA A 9 -4.05 -15.75 9.39
CA ALA A 9 -3.52 -14.50 8.89
C ALA A 9 -3.12 -14.77 7.44
N VAL A 10 -4.10 -14.65 6.54
CA VAL A 10 -3.88 -14.70 5.11
C VAL A 10 -3.15 -13.41 4.83
N GLU A 11 -1.81 -13.48 4.75
CA GLU A 11 -1.03 -12.36 4.25
C GLU A 11 -1.69 -11.89 2.94
N PRO A 12 -2.04 -10.60 2.84
CA PRO A 12 -2.71 -10.11 1.65
C PRO A 12 -1.83 -10.37 0.44
N ASN A 13 -2.44 -10.89 -0.63
CA ASN A 13 -1.71 -11.13 -1.87
C ASN A 13 -1.15 -9.81 -2.44
N LYS A 14 -0.07 -9.91 -3.24
CA LYS A 14 0.65 -8.77 -3.81
C LYS A 14 -0.29 -7.74 -4.45
N ALA A 15 -1.24 -8.19 -5.27
CA ALA A 15 -2.19 -7.32 -5.96
C ALA A 15 -3.09 -6.54 -4.99
N ARG A 16 -3.59 -7.17 -3.92
CA ARG A 16 -4.42 -6.50 -2.91
C ARG A 16 -3.60 -5.48 -2.12
N THR A 17 -2.34 -5.79 -1.82
CA THR A 17 -1.40 -4.87 -1.18
C THR A 17 -1.19 -3.61 -2.02
N VAL A 18 -0.90 -3.78 -3.32
CA VAL A 18 -0.75 -2.68 -4.28
C VAL A 18 -2.00 -1.80 -4.32
N LEU A 19 -3.18 -2.40 -4.46
CA LEU A 19 -4.45 -1.67 -4.49
C LEU A 19 -4.68 -0.88 -3.20
N ALA A 20 -4.45 -1.48 -2.04
CA ALA A 20 -4.64 -0.81 -0.75
C ALA A 20 -3.77 0.44 -0.60
N PHE A 21 -2.50 0.38 -1.04
CA PHE A 21 -1.63 1.55 -1.00
C PHE A 21 -1.99 2.60 -2.06
N ILE A 22 -2.43 2.19 -3.27
CA ILE A 22 -2.91 3.12 -4.30
C ILE A 22 -4.14 3.87 -3.81
N GLU A 23 -5.10 3.17 -3.21
CA GLU A 23 -6.31 3.78 -2.66
C GLU A 23 -5.96 4.82 -1.60
N ARG A 24 -4.93 4.62 -0.78
CA ARG A 24 -4.47 5.66 0.17
C ARG A 24 -3.92 6.93 -0.49
N CYS A 25 -3.54 6.89 -1.76
CA CYS A 25 -3.15 8.07 -2.53
C CYS A 25 -4.37 8.87 -3.05
N PHE A 26 -5.60 8.41 -2.79
CA PHE A 26 -6.83 9.08 -3.16
C PHE A 26 -7.81 9.10 -1.98
N ARG A 27 -8.31 10.27 -1.60
CA ARG A 27 -9.33 10.38 -0.53
C ARG A 27 -10.40 11.36 -0.96
N ASP A 28 -11.67 10.93 -0.92
CA ASP A 28 -12.84 11.76 -1.26
C ASP A 28 -12.71 12.47 -2.63
N GLY A 29 -12.12 11.79 -3.62
CA GLY A 29 -11.89 12.33 -4.97
C GLY A 29 -10.70 13.29 -5.08
N GLN A 30 -9.94 13.48 -3.99
CA GLN A 30 -8.73 14.30 -3.96
C GLN A 30 -7.48 13.44 -4.04
N VAL A 31 -6.44 13.96 -4.71
CA VAL A 31 -5.11 13.38 -4.72
C VAL A 31 -4.42 13.65 -3.39
N MET A 32 -3.90 12.60 -2.77
CA MET A 32 -3.14 12.67 -1.54
C MET A 32 -1.68 12.30 -1.81
N CYS A 33 -0.78 12.93 -1.06
CA CYS A 33 0.61 12.51 -0.96
C CYS A 33 0.78 11.68 0.32
N ILE A 34 1.32 10.47 0.19
CA ILE A 34 1.62 9.58 1.31
C ILE A 34 3.12 9.30 1.35
N SER A 35 3.67 9.21 2.56
CA SER A 35 5.05 8.80 2.80
C SER A 35 5.05 7.38 3.32
N LEU A 36 5.76 6.48 2.63
CA LEU A 36 5.89 5.07 2.98
C LEU A 36 7.36 4.71 3.14
N ARG A 37 7.66 3.88 4.13
CA ARG A 37 9.00 3.32 4.37
C ARG A 37 9.06 1.88 3.92
N PHE A 38 10.18 1.52 3.32
CA PHE A 38 10.43 0.13 2.92
C PHE A 38 10.54 -0.76 4.15
N ASP A 39 10.03 -1.98 3.99
CA ASP A 39 9.95 -3.02 5.02
C ASP A 39 9.08 -2.71 6.24
N GLU A 40 8.38 -1.58 6.26
CA GLU A 40 7.39 -1.30 7.29
C GLU A 40 6.03 -1.95 6.99
N ILE A 41 5.33 -2.32 8.07
CA ILE A 41 3.97 -2.85 8.03
C ILE A 41 2.99 -1.72 8.31
N TYR A 42 2.01 -1.56 7.43
CA TYR A 42 0.96 -0.57 7.52
C TYR A 42 -0.39 -1.27 7.72
N THR A 43 -1.12 -0.86 8.74
CA THR A 43 -2.51 -1.30 8.92
C THR A 43 -3.43 -0.42 8.06
N ILE A 44 -4.11 -1.02 7.09
CA ILE A 44 -5.08 -0.38 6.21
C ILE A 44 -6.39 -1.16 6.35
N ASP A 45 -7.46 -0.50 6.79
CA ASP A 45 -8.78 -1.10 7.03
C ASP A 45 -8.76 -2.38 7.88
N GLY A 46 -7.89 -2.40 8.90
CA GLY A 46 -7.74 -3.53 9.83
C GLY A 46 -6.93 -4.71 9.27
N VAL A 47 -6.35 -4.56 8.07
CA VAL A 47 -5.45 -5.56 7.46
C VAL A 47 -4.04 -5.01 7.45
N GLU A 48 -3.08 -5.86 7.80
CA GLU A 48 -1.66 -5.52 7.81
C GLU A 48 -1.03 -5.77 6.43
N TYR A 49 -0.38 -4.75 5.90
CA TYR A 49 0.26 -4.75 4.59
C TYR A 49 1.72 -4.34 4.72
N LYS A 50 2.64 -5.17 4.23
CA LYS A 50 4.06 -4.82 4.17
C LYS A 50 4.35 -4.01 2.91
N PHE A 51 5.01 -2.87 3.05
CA PHE A 51 5.48 -2.09 1.91
C PHE A 51 6.89 -2.51 1.51
N THR A 52 7.06 -2.96 0.27
CA THR A 52 8.36 -3.43 -0.28
C THR A 52 8.65 -2.74 -1.61
N GLU A 53 9.88 -2.88 -2.11
CA GLU A 53 10.24 -2.34 -3.43
C GLU A 53 9.38 -2.94 -4.55
N GLU A 54 9.07 -4.24 -4.50
CA GLU A 54 8.21 -4.89 -5.49
C GLU A 54 6.77 -4.30 -5.50
N ILE A 55 6.26 -3.91 -4.32
CA ILE A 55 4.95 -3.24 -4.22
C ILE A 55 5.05 -1.84 -4.82
N LEU A 56 6.13 -1.11 -4.55
CA LEU A 56 6.37 0.20 -5.16
C LEU A 56 6.42 0.11 -6.70
N GLU A 57 7.14 -0.86 -7.25
CA GLU A 57 7.25 -1.07 -8.69
C GLU A 57 5.88 -1.30 -9.32
N ASP A 58 5.09 -2.25 -8.79
CA ASP A 58 3.74 -2.52 -9.28
C ASP A 58 2.82 -1.29 -9.16
N MET A 59 2.97 -0.50 -8.09
CA MET A 59 2.22 0.75 -7.93
C MET A 59 2.56 1.76 -9.01
N LEU A 60 3.84 1.94 -9.34
CA LEU A 60 4.28 2.87 -10.39
C LEU A 60 3.89 2.38 -11.78
N GLU A 61 4.00 1.08 -12.05
CA GLU A 61 3.56 0.45 -13.31
C GLU A 61 2.06 0.60 -13.55
N SER A 62 1.25 0.68 -12.48
CA SER A 62 -0.20 0.93 -12.62
C SER A 62 -0.54 2.28 -13.27
N GLY A 63 0.40 3.24 -13.28
CA GLY A 63 0.20 4.60 -13.78
C GLY A 63 -0.74 5.46 -12.92
N LYS A 64 -1.32 4.91 -11.84
CA LYS A 64 -2.26 5.62 -10.95
C LYS A 64 -1.56 6.46 -9.88
N VAL A 65 -0.27 6.21 -9.65
CA VAL A 65 0.53 6.98 -8.69
C VAL A 65 1.89 7.33 -9.30
N ARG A 66 2.55 8.33 -8.73
CA ARG A 66 3.93 8.69 -9.05
C ARG A 66 4.74 8.91 -7.79
N ALA A 67 6.02 8.55 -7.84
CA ALA A 67 6.97 8.93 -6.80
C ALA A 67 7.36 10.41 -6.97
N THR A 68 7.18 11.20 -5.91
CA THR A 68 7.58 12.62 -5.88
C THR A 68 8.91 12.82 -5.17
N TYR A 69 9.25 11.91 -4.26
CA TYR A 69 10.52 11.85 -3.55
C TYR A 69 10.83 10.39 -3.23
N ARG A 70 12.09 9.97 -3.34
CA ARG A 70 12.53 8.61 -2.98
C ARG A 70 13.93 8.66 -2.38
N THR A 71 14.11 7.90 -1.32
CA THR A 71 15.42 7.56 -0.73
C THR A 71 15.56 6.05 -0.65
N ASN A 72 16.67 5.57 -0.11
CA ASN A 72 16.88 4.13 0.14
C ASN A 72 15.99 3.58 1.28
N LYS A 73 15.30 4.43 2.03
CA LYS A 73 14.49 4.03 3.19
C LYS A 73 13.01 4.33 3.04
N GLU A 74 12.67 5.35 2.26
CA GLU A 74 11.30 5.83 2.14
C GLU A 74 11.01 6.45 0.78
N VAL A 75 9.73 6.52 0.44
CA VAL A 75 9.21 7.09 -0.79
C VAL A 75 7.95 7.89 -0.49
N ASN A 76 7.84 9.05 -1.13
CA ASN A 76 6.61 9.82 -1.16
C ASN A 76 5.88 9.54 -2.46
N LEU A 77 4.66 9.03 -2.35
CA LEU A 77 3.79 8.68 -3.46
C LEU A 77 2.64 9.67 -3.52
N MET A 78 2.28 10.05 -4.74
CA MET A 78 1.12 10.91 -4.98
C MET A 78 0.26 10.31 -6.08
N GLY A 79 -1.06 10.35 -5.89
CA GLY A 79 -2.02 9.95 -6.92
C GLY A 79 -1.86 10.76 -8.21
N VAL A 80 -2.20 10.15 -9.34
CA VAL A 80 -2.24 10.79 -10.66
C VAL A 80 -3.67 10.74 -11.17
N ILE A 81 -4.24 11.91 -11.48
CA ILE A 81 -5.50 12.02 -12.23
C ILE A 81 -5.09 12.22 -13.69
N SER A 82 -5.37 11.24 -14.55
CA SER A 82 -5.24 11.35 -16.01
C SER A 82 -6.58 11.69 -16.65
#